data_AF-A0A6G9NCM8-F1
#
_entry.id   AF-A0A6G9NCM8-F1
#
_cell.length_a   1.000
_cell.length_b   1.000
_cell.length_c   1.000
_cell.angle_alpha   90.00
_cell.angle_beta   90.00
_cell.angle_gamma   90.00
#
_symmetry.space_group_name_H-M   'P 1'
#
loop_
_entity.id
_entity.type
_entity.pdbx_description
1 polymer ?
#
loop_
_entity_poly.entity_id
_entity_poly.type
_entity_poly.pdbx_seq_one_letter_code
_entity_poly.pdbx_strand_id
1 'polypeptide(L)'
;MTIDDVGKAIRACRKTHGISLSDNNPANFLKDILRSKNASKHWPASVAKRRFTAVQRTGEACFEFIPFAPGQTEAFPEKFAVDLHAPRFPIQSTSIPLVTKSLGRSDETWHIQVAVQLRVVETHFAVAGAFGLLELAHLQSGIKLRKTEIDALFLGKAGTASDPFSVLVTCEAKQAKDPLIESQIINQAQASFAANSHVDVTVPIGLRAIKGVGFYVVEFEAVKRDFASGLTQLDVASHSIIELKPAVKGI
;
A
#
# COMPACT_ATOMS: atom_id res chain seq x y z
N MET A 1 3.48 20.74 9.83
CA MET A 1 3.69 21.68 8.70
C MET A 1 2.40 21.80 7.92
N THR A 2 1.91 23.02 7.72
CA THR A 2 0.64 23.25 7.02
C THR A 2 0.81 23.23 5.51
N ILE A 3 -0.30 23.10 4.79
CA ILE A 3 -0.36 23.27 3.32
C ILE A 3 0.18 24.64 2.91
N ASP A 4 -0.16 25.69 3.66
CA ASP A 4 0.30 27.06 3.37
C ASP A 4 1.81 27.25 3.64
N ASP A 5 2.34 26.65 4.72
CA ASP A 5 3.79 26.69 5.00
C ASP A 5 4.61 26.11 3.84
N VAL A 6 4.18 24.95 3.32
CA VAL A 6 4.82 24.29 2.18
C VAL A 6 4.66 25.12 0.91
N GLY A 7 3.48 25.68 0.65
CA GLY A 7 3.26 26.57 -0.50
C GLY A 7 4.14 27.83 -0.46
N LYS A 8 4.27 28.47 0.71
CA LYS A 8 5.16 29.61 0.93
C LYS A 8 6.62 29.25 0.67
N ALA A 9 7.08 28.08 1.16
CA ALA A 9 8.43 27.60 0.92
C ALA A 9 8.71 27.35 -0.57
N ILE A 10 7.77 26.73 -1.30
CA ILE A 10 7.90 26.51 -2.75
C ILE A 10 8.06 27.86 -3.48
N ARG A 11 7.20 28.84 -3.19
CA ARG A 11 7.28 30.19 -3.79
C ARG A 11 8.61 30.90 -3.48
N ALA A 12 9.09 30.80 -2.25
CA ALA A 12 10.39 31.34 -1.87
C ALA A 12 11.54 30.70 -2.66
N CYS A 13 11.53 29.37 -2.77
CA CYS A 13 12.54 28.64 -3.55
C CYS A 13 12.48 28.97 -5.05
N ARG A 14 11.29 29.18 -5.65
CA ARG A 14 11.18 29.67 -7.03
C ARG A 14 11.89 31.01 -7.22
N LYS A 15 11.67 31.94 -6.30
CA LYS A 15 12.27 33.28 -6.34
C LYS A 15 13.80 33.24 -6.18
N THR A 16 14.30 32.42 -5.26
CA THR A 16 15.73 32.37 -4.92
C THR A 16 16.54 31.47 -5.83
N HIS A 17 15.98 30.34 -6.27
CA HIS A 17 16.72 29.29 -6.99
C HIS A 17 16.26 29.09 -8.43
N GLY A 18 15.27 29.85 -8.93
CA GLY A 18 14.81 29.76 -10.32
C GLY A 18 14.15 28.43 -10.68
N ILE A 19 13.68 27.66 -9.68
CA ILE A 19 13.03 26.36 -9.90
C ILE A 19 11.58 26.54 -10.38
N SER A 20 11.03 25.50 -11.03
CA SER A 20 9.67 25.49 -11.61
C SER A 20 8.66 24.59 -10.88
N LEU A 21 8.97 24.17 -9.64
CA LEU A 21 8.09 23.32 -8.83
C LEU A 21 6.71 23.96 -8.61
N SER A 22 5.62 23.23 -8.80
CA SER A 22 4.24 23.71 -8.62
C SER A 22 3.87 23.90 -7.15
N ASP A 23 3.18 24.98 -6.80
CA ASP A 23 2.57 25.21 -5.47
C ASP A 23 1.05 25.02 -5.49
N ASN A 24 0.50 24.46 -6.58
CA ASN A 24 -0.95 24.21 -6.72
C ASN A 24 -1.43 23.00 -5.92
N ASN A 25 -0.52 22.09 -5.53
CA ASN A 25 -0.88 20.91 -4.74
C ASN A 25 0.17 20.55 -3.68
N PRO A 26 0.41 21.44 -2.69
CA PRO A 26 1.37 21.19 -1.61
C PRO A 26 0.96 20.01 -0.72
N ALA A 27 -0.31 19.57 -0.75
CA ALA A 27 -0.76 18.38 -0.03
C ALA A 27 -0.05 17.09 -0.49
N ASN A 28 0.48 17.06 -1.72
CA ASN A 28 1.25 15.93 -2.26
C ASN A 28 2.74 15.96 -1.89
N PHE A 29 3.24 17.02 -1.26
CA PHE A 29 4.68 17.24 -1.07
C PHE A 29 5.39 16.03 -0.44
N LEU A 30 4.90 15.52 0.69
CA LEU A 30 5.53 14.37 1.33
C LEU A 30 5.35 13.09 0.50
N LYS A 31 4.20 12.90 -0.14
CA LYS A 31 3.95 11.76 -1.04
C LYS A 31 4.99 11.71 -2.16
N ASP A 32 5.35 12.86 -2.73
CA ASP A 32 6.34 12.94 -3.80
C ASP A 32 7.77 12.62 -3.31
N ILE A 33 8.11 12.94 -2.06
CA ILE A 33 9.37 12.50 -1.44
C ILE A 33 9.38 10.97 -1.26
N LEU A 34 8.28 10.42 -0.74
CA LEU A 34 8.15 8.99 -0.39
C LEU A 34 8.04 8.06 -1.60
N ARG A 35 7.62 8.56 -2.77
CA ARG A 35 7.58 7.78 -4.03
C ARG A 35 8.95 7.29 -4.49
N SER A 36 10.03 7.94 -4.05
CA SER A 36 11.39 7.55 -4.44
C SER A 36 11.94 6.50 -3.49
N LYS A 37 12.52 5.42 -4.02
CA LYS A 37 13.38 4.51 -3.25
C LYS A 37 14.57 5.20 -2.55
N ASN A 38 14.86 6.46 -2.94
CA ASN A 38 15.89 7.30 -2.33
C ASN A 38 15.27 8.36 -1.40
N ALA A 39 14.06 8.16 -0.86
CA ALA A 39 13.37 9.12 0.00
C ALA A 39 14.28 9.63 1.14
N SER A 40 14.98 8.73 1.83
CA SER A 40 15.95 9.09 2.88
C SER A 40 17.09 10.01 2.40
N LYS A 41 17.54 9.85 1.14
CA LYS A 41 18.58 10.70 0.53
C LYS A 41 18.07 12.10 0.19
N HIS A 42 16.77 12.22 -0.14
CA HIS A 42 16.13 13.50 -0.42
C HIS A 42 15.70 14.24 0.86
N TRP A 43 15.71 13.56 2.01
CA TRP A 43 15.42 14.18 3.29
C TRP A 43 16.59 15.07 3.76
N PRO A 44 16.34 16.27 4.34
CA PRO A 44 17.41 17.13 4.79
C PRO A 44 18.31 16.45 5.83
N ALA A 45 19.62 16.40 5.55
CA ALA A 45 20.60 15.74 6.41
C ALA A 45 20.62 16.32 7.84
N SER A 46 20.37 17.62 7.99
CA SER A 46 20.27 18.28 9.30
C SER A 46 19.06 17.80 10.13
N VAL A 47 17.94 17.47 9.47
CA VAL A 47 16.74 16.93 10.13
C VAL A 47 16.95 15.45 10.48
N ALA A 48 17.51 14.66 9.56
CA ALA A 48 17.86 13.27 9.80
C ALA A 48 18.88 13.12 10.96
N LYS A 49 19.90 13.99 11.04
CA LYS A 49 20.88 14.00 12.14
C LYS A 49 20.24 14.27 13.50
N ARG A 50 19.11 15.00 13.53
CA ARG A 50 18.29 15.21 14.74
C ARG A 50 17.33 14.06 15.02
N ARG A 51 17.40 12.96 14.26
CA ARG A 51 16.54 11.78 14.36
C ARG A 51 15.05 12.09 14.16
N PHE A 52 14.74 12.98 13.23
CA PHE A 52 13.36 13.26 12.81
C PHE A 52 13.10 12.79 11.38
N THR A 53 11.98 12.11 11.20
CA THR A 53 11.35 11.79 9.92
C THR A 53 10.02 12.55 9.78
N ALA A 54 9.19 12.20 8.81
CA ALA A 54 7.88 12.78 8.62
C ALA A 54 6.80 11.74 8.31
N VAL A 55 5.57 12.07 8.69
CA VAL A 55 4.36 11.33 8.35
C VAL A 55 3.36 12.24 7.67
N GLN A 56 2.65 11.72 6.66
CA GLN A 56 1.65 12.49 5.94
C GLN A 56 0.46 12.77 6.86
N ARG A 57 -0.05 14.01 6.78
CA ARG A 57 -1.28 14.41 7.46
C ARG A 57 -2.29 14.87 6.41
N THR A 58 -3.56 14.84 6.79
CA THR A 58 -4.69 15.25 5.95
C THR A 58 -5.43 16.41 6.63
N GLY A 59 -6.03 17.30 5.85
CA GLY A 59 -6.69 18.51 6.37
C GLY A 59 -5.78 19.72 6.22
N GLU A 60 -5.65 20.53 7.26
CA GLU A 60 -4.83 21.76 7.24
C GLU A 60 -3.31 21.47 7.27
N ALA A 61 -2.93 20.32 7.83
CA ALA A 61 -1.55 19.84 7.85
C ALA A 61 -1.20 19.09 6.56
N CYS A 62 -0.05 19.41 5.98
CA CYS A 62 0.57 18.67 4.88
C CYS A 62 1.33 17.43 5.40
N PHE A 63 2.18 17.63 6.41
CA PHE A 63 2.90 16.56 7.10
C PHE A 63 3.30 16.98 8.51
N GLU A 64 3.67 16.01 9.32
CA GLU A 64 4.18 16.19 10.68
C GLU A 64 5.56 15.55 10.82
N PHE A 65 6.47 16.22 11.54
CA PHE A 65 7.75 15.62 11.91
C PHE A 65 7.54 14.69 13.09
N ILE A 66 8.05 13.46 12.99
CA ILE A 66 8.00 12.48 14.07
C ILE A 66 9.42 11.98 14.38
N PRO A 67 9.72 11.62 15.64
CA PRO A 67 11.01 11.04 15.97
C PRO A 67 11.20 9.69 15.26
N PHE A 68 12.45 9.32 15.00
CA PHE A 68 12.81 7.98 14.56
C PHE A 68 12.35 6.94 15.58
N ALA A 69 11.84 5.81 15.09
CA ALA A 69 11.57 4.66 15.93
C ALA A 69 12.86 4.12 16.59
N PRO A 70 12.77 3.37 17.70
CA PRO A 70 13.90 2.64 18.26
C PRO A 70 14.59 1.78 17.17
N GLY A 71 15.91 1.89 17.05
CA GLY A 71 16.69 1.13 16.06
C GLY A 71 16.67 1.69 14.62
N GLN A 72 15.80 2.63 14.29
CA GLN A 72 15.76 3.24 12.96
C GLN A 72 17.04 4.06 12.68
N THR A 73 17.64 3.83 11.52
CA THR A 73 18.92 4.43 11.09
C THR A 73 18.76 5.45 9.97
N GLU A 74 17.66 5.41 9.23
CA GLU A 74 17.36 6.31 8.12
C GLU A 74 15.97 6.96 8.25
N ALA A 75 15.71 8.05 7.54
CA ALA A 75 14.46 8.79 7.70
C ALA A 75 13.24 8.00 7.21
N PHE A 76 13.31 7.38 6.05
CA PHE A 76 12.19 6.68 5.43
C PHE A 76 12.61 5.25 5.05
N PRO A 77 12.71 4.34 6.03
CA PRO A 77 13.08 2.96 5.75
C PRO A 77 12.02 2.27 4.90
N GLU A 78 12.45 1.49 3.90
CA GLU A 78 11.56 0.63 3.11
C GLU A 78 11.20 -0.62 3.93
N LYS A 79 10.23 -0.46 4.85
CA LYS A 79 9.82 -1.52 5.79
C LYS A 79 9.33 -2.80 5.12
N PHE A 80 8.68 -2.68 3.97
CA PHE A 80 8.02 -3.79 3.26
C PHE A 80 8.64 -4.02 1.88
N ALA A 81 9.97 -4.06 1.84
CA ALA A 81 10.70 -4.44 0.64
C ALA A 81 10.29 -5.85 0.17
N VAL A 82 10.41 -6.10 -1.14
CA VAL A 82 10.18 -7.44 -1.69
C VAL A 82 11.24 -8.38 -1.14
N ASP A 83 10.82 -9.39 -0.38
CA ASP A 83 11.69 -10.50 -0.02
C ASP A 83 11.78 -11.48 -1.20
N LEU A 84 12.93 -11.51 -1.85
CA LEU A 84 13.18 -12.40 -3.00
C LEU A 84 13.23 -13.88 -2.61
N HIS A 85 13.35 -14.20 -1.32
CA HIS A 85 13.34 -15.55 -0.78
C HIS A 85 11.96 -15.99 -0.28
N ALA A 86 10.94 -15.13 -0.36
CA ALA A 86 9.59 -15.49 0.04
C ALA A 86 9.06 -16.73 -0.74
N PRO A 87 8.21 -17.57 -0.13
CA PRO A 87 7.62 -18.73 -0.78
C PRO A 87 6.97 -18.39 -2.12
N ARG A 88 7.21 -19.23 -3.14
CA ARG A 88 6.82 -18.96 -4.53
C ARG A 88 5.75 -19.94 -4.99
N PHE A 89 4.64 -19.41 -5.47
CA PHE A 89 3.50 -20.21 -5.92
C PHE A 89 3.17 -19.86 -7.37
N PRO A 90 3.40 -20.78 -8.32
CA PRO A 90 3.08 -20.53 -9.71
C PRO A 90 1.58 -20.64 -9.97
N ILE A 91 1.04 -19.68 -10.72
CA ILE A 91 -0.31 -19.72 -11.26
C ILE A 91 -0.32 -19.55 -12.77
N GLN A 92 -1.32 -20.12 -13.42
CA GLN A 92 -1.49 -19.99 -14.86
C GLN A 92 -2.04 -18.59 -15.21
N SER A 93 -1.35 -17.87 -16.08
CA SER A 93 -1.80 -16.58 -16.62
C SER A 93 -2.44 -16.72 -18.01
N THR A 94 -2.55 -17.94 -18.54
CA THR A 94 -3.13 -18.24 -19.85
C THR A 94 -4.61 -17.87 -19.94
N SER A 95 -5.29 -17.72 -18.80
CA SER A 95 -6.67 -17.23 -18.69
C SER A 95 -6.85 -15.73 -19.00
N ILE A 96 -5.77 -14.94 -19.07
CA ILE A 96 -5.86 -13.54 -19.52
C ILE A 96 -5.88 -13.51 -21.06
N PRO A 97 -6.89 -12.86 -21.69
CA PRO A 97 -6.94 -12.68 -23.13
C PRO A 97 -5.67 -12.05 -23.69
N LEU A 98 -5.20 -12.53 -24.84
CA LEU A 98 -4.00 -12.01 -25.50
C LEU A 98 -4.09 -10.50 -25.78
N VAL A 99 -5.28 -10.00 -26.11
CA VAL A 99 -5.55 -8.56 -26.31
C VAL A 99 -5.29 -7.73 -25.06
N THR A 100 -5.54 -8.31 -23.88
CA THR A 100 -5.30 -7.67 -22.59
C THR A 100 -3.79 -7.63 -22.31
N LYS A 101 -3.06 -8.72 -22.61
CA LYS A 101 -1.60 -8.79 -22.45
C LYS A 101 -0.83 -7.87 -23.41
N SER A 102 -1.33 -7.63 -24.62
CA SER A 102 -0.62 -6.86 -25.65
C SER A 102 -0.47 -5.38 -25.31
N LEU A 103 -1.43 -4.81 -24.57
CA LEU A 103 -1.41 -3.42 -24.09
C LEU A 103 -0.24 -3.14 -23.13
N GLY A 104 0.16 -4.12 -22.30
CA GLY A 104 1.38 -4.05 -21.47
C GLY A 104 1.49 -2.80 -20.61
N ARG A 105 0.39 -2.39 -19.97
CA ARG A 105 0.32 -1.19 -19.13
C ARG A 105 1.17 -1.37 -17.87
N SER A 106 1.60 -0.26 -17.28
CA SER A 106 2.44 -0.23 -16.07
C SER A 106 1.90 0.78 -15.06
N ASP A 107 0.57 0.89 -14.98
CA ASP A 107 -0.12 1.68 -13.97
C ASP A 107 -0.72 0.76 -12.89
N GLU A 108 -0.96 1.32 -11.70
CA GLU A 108 -1.46 0.57 -10.54
C GLU A 108 -2.83 -0.07 -10.81
N THR A 109 -3.71 0.60 -11.57
CA THR A 109 -5.02 0.05 -11.96
C THR A 109 -4.89 -1.23 -12.79
N TRP A 110 -3.94 -1.27 -13.72
CA TRP A 110 -3.63 -2.48 -14.50
C TRP A 110 -3.18 -3.65 -13.62
N HIS A 111 -2.35 -3.40 -12.61
CA HIS A 111 -1.87 -4.44 -11.69
C HIS A 111 -3.01 -5.05 -10.89
N ILE A 112 -3.90 -4.21 -10.37
CA ILE A 112 -5.09 -4.65 -9.65
C ILE A 112 -5.97 -5.49 -10.56
N GLN A 113 -6.23 -5.03 -11.79
CA GLN A 113 -7.07 -5.77 -12.75
C GLN A 113 -6.51 -7.17 -13.03
N VAL A 114 -5.20 -7.28 -13.27
CA VAL A 114 -4.55 -8.57 -13.50
C VAL A 114 -4.59 -9.44 -12.26
N ALA A 115 -4.30 -8.87 -11.08
CA ALA A 115 -4.32 -9.59 -9.81
C ALA A 115 -5.71 -10.15 -9.49
N VAL A 116 -6.77 -9.38 -9.72
CA VAL A 116 -8.16 -9.81 -9.54
C VAL A 116 -8.53 -10.89 -10.56
N GLN A 117 -8.23 -10.68 -11.85
CA GLN A 117 -8.57 -11.66 -12.89
C GLN A 117 -7.88 -13.02 -12.67
N LEU A 118 -6.66 -13.00 -12.11
CA LEU A 118 -5.89 -14.19 -11.82
C LEU A 118 -6.05 -14.71 -10.38
N ARG A 119 -6.93 -14.11 -9.58
CA ARG A 119 -7.19 -14.49 -8.19
C ARG A 119 -5.91 -14.55 -7.35
N VAL A 120 -5.02 -13.58 -7.52
CA VAL A 120 -3.70 -13.54 -6.87
C VAL A 120 -3.83 -13.45 -5.35
N VAL A 121 -4.74 -12.60 -4.87
CA VAL A 121 -4.97 -12.41 -3.43
C VAL A 121 -5.62 -13.64 -2.82
N GLU A 122 -6.64 -14.20 -3.48
CA GLU A 122 -7.29 -15.43 -3.05
C GLU A 122 -6.30 -16.61 -3.02
N THR A 123 -5.40 -16.69 -4.01
CA THR A 123 -4.34 -17.71 -4.04
C THR A 123 -3.42 -17.55 -2.83
N HIS A 124 -2.99 -16.32 -2.50
CA HIS A 124 -2.17 -16.07 -1.33
C HIS A 124 -2.83 -16.60 -0.06
N PHE A 125 -4.08 -16.20 0.22
CA PHE A 125 -4.79 -16.67 1.42
C PHE A 125 -5.02 -18.19 1.44
N ALA A 126 -5.15 -18.83 0.27
CA ALA A 126 -5.33 -20.28 0.20
C ALA A 126 -4.04 -21.08 0.48
N VAL A 127 -2.86 -20.56 0.14
CA VAL A 127 -1.60 -21.35 0.15
C VAL A 127 -0.55 -20.85 1.13
N ALA A 128 -0.62 -19.59 1.53
CA ALA A 128 0.38 -18.93 2.37
C ALA A 128 -0.24 -18.05 3.46
N GLY A 129 -1.54 -17.79 3.42
CA GLY A 129 -2.20 -16.85 4.33
C GLY A 129 -2.03 -17.24 5.79
N ALA A 130 -1.72 -16.27 6.64
CA ALA A 130 -1.73 -16.44 8.09
C ALA A 130 -3.16 -16.37 8.65
N PHE A 131 -4.00 -15.50 8.10
CA PHE A 131 -5.40 -15.37 8.48
C PHE A 131 -6.28 -16.39 7.74
N GLY A 132 -6.96 -17.24 8.51
CA GLY A 132 -7.82 -18.29 7.97
C GLY A 132 -9.12 -17.75 7.36
N LEU A 133 -9.19 -17.71 6.03
CA LEU A 133 -10.39 -17.41 5.28
C LEU A 133 -11.04 -18.69 4.75
N LEU A 134 -12.37 -18.76 4.84
CA LEU A 134 -13.21 -19.77 4.20
C LEU A 134 -13.49 -19.42 2.73
N GLU A 135 -13.66 -18.13 2.46
CA GLU A 135 -13.98 -17.58 1.14
C GLU A 135 -13.42 -16.16 1.05
N LEU A 136 -13.03 -15.75 -0.16
CA LEU A 136 -12.65 -14.37 -0.46
C LEU A 136 -13.13 -13.99 -1.87
N ALA A 137 -13.74 -12.82 -2.00
CA ALA A 137 -14.18 -12.26 -3.27
C ALA A 137 -13.80 -10.79 -3.39
N HIS A 138 -13.33 -10.38 -4.57
CA HIS A 138 -13.11 -8.97 -4.88
C HIS A 138 -14.45 -8.22 -4.92
N LEU A 139 -14.56 -7.13 -4.16
CA LEU A 139 -15.73 -6.27 -4.17
C LEU A 139 -15.59 -5.14 -5.20
N GLN A 140 -14.54 -4.33 -5.05
CA GLN A 140 -14.39 -3.09 -5.81
C GLN A 140 -12.94 -2.61 -5.81
N SER A 141 -12.53 -2.00 -6.92
CA SER A 141 -11.25 -1.29 -7.06
C SER A 141 -11.43 0.23 -7.02
N GLY A 142 -10.40 0.97 -6.59
CA GLY A 142 -10.34 2.43 -6.62
C GLY A 142 -11.38 3.12 -5.74
N ILE A 143 -11.56 2.65 -4.50
CA ILE A 143 -12.54 3.20 -3.57
C ILE A 143 -12.01 4.51 -3.00
N LYS A 144 -12.69 5.61 -3.32
CA LYS A 144 -12.39 6.93 -2.78
C LYS A 144 -13.19 7.18 -1.52
N LEU A 145 -12.52 7.20 -0.38
CA LEU A 145 -13.08 7.64 0.89
C LEU A 145 -12.65 9.08 1.17
N ARG A 146 -13.31 9.74 2.13
CA ARG A 146 -13.13 11.17 2.40
C ARG A 146 -11.67 11.60 2.62
N LYS A 147 -10.83 10.73 3.18
CA LYS A 147 -9.42 11.02 3.54
C LYS A 147 -8.41 10.00 3.03
N THR A 148 -8.86 8.91 2.41
CA THR A 148 -7.99 7.85 1.93
C THR A 148 -8.58 7.21 0.68
N GLU A 149 -7.73 6.66 -0.15
CA GLU A 149 -8.11 5.81 -1.28
C GLU A 149 -7.74 4.37 -0.91
N ILE A 150 -8.58 3.40 -1.27
CA ILE A 150 -8.29 1.97 -1.18
C ILE A 150 -8.19 1.44 -2.62
N ASP A 151 -7.03 0.93 -3.00
CA ASP A 151 -6.77 0.48 -4.37
C ASP A 151 -7.66 -0.71 -4.75
N ALA A 152 -7.80 -1.69 -3.85
CA ALA A 152 -8.79 -2.75 -3.98
C ALA A 152 -9.34 -3.21 -2.62
N LEU A 153 -10.62 -3.55 -2.59
CA LEU A 153 -11.30 -4.10 -1.43
C LEU A 153 -11.90 -5.45 -1.76
N PHE A 154 -11.73 -6.40 -0.84
CA PHE A 154 -12.29 -7.73 -0.93
C PHE A 154 -13.16 -7.99 0.31
N LEU A 155 -14.16 -8.85 0.15
CA LEU A 155 -14.99 -9.37 1.22
C LEU A 155 -14.75 -10.86 1.34
N GLY A 156 -14.40 -11.28 2.55
CA GLY A 156 -14.21 -12.67 2.89
C GLY A 156 -15.16 -13.15 3.97
N LYS A 157 -15.16 -14.46 4.15
CA LYS A 157 -15.75 -15.17 5.29
C LYS A 157 -14.64 -15.86 6.08
N ALA A 158 -14.70 -15.76 7.40
CA ALA A 158 -13.76 -16.41 8.31
C ALA A 158 -14.53 -17.10 9.44
N GLY A 159 -13.81 -17.84 10.30
CA GLY A 159 -14.41 -18.64 11.36
C GLY A 159 -14.64 -20.08 10.94
N THR A 160 -15.82 -20.63 11.26
CA THR A 160 -16.17 -22.01 10.88
C THR A 160 -17.23 -22.02 9.80
N ALA A 161 -17.34 -23.12 9.05
CA ALA A 161 -18.38 -23.25 8.03
C ALA A 161 -19.81 -23.14 8.61
N SER A 162 -19.99 -23.51 9.88
CA SER A 162 -21.28 -23.41 10.59
C SER A 162 -21.54 -22.05 11.22
N ASP A 163 -20.50 -21.26 11.49
CA ASP A 163 -20.59 -19.94 12.11
C ASP A 163 -19.57 -18.99 11.46
N PRO A 164 -19.84 -18.53 10.22
CA PRO A 164 -18.94 -17.66 9.49
C PRO A 164 -19.22 -16.19 9.83
N PHE A 165 -18.15 -15.41 10.02
CA PHE A 165 -18.24 -13.96 10.13
C PHE A 165 -17.61 -13.27 8.92
N SER A 166 -18.09 -12.06 8.61
CA SER A 166 -17.59 -11.26 7.49
C SER A 166 -16.26 -10.59 7.86
N VAL A 167 -15.33 -10.56 6.92
CA VAL A 167 -14.02 -9.92 7.04
C VAL A 167 -13.76 -9.07 5.80
N LEU A 168 -13.21 -7.88 5.95
CA LEU A 168 -12.71 -7.10 4.83
C LEU A 168 -11.23 -7.35 4.62
N VAL A 169 -10.79 -7.34 3.37
CA VAL A 169 -9.36 -7.29 3.04
C VAL A 169 -9.10 -6.04 2.22
N THR A 170 -8.29 -5.12 2.76
CA THR A 170 -7.89 -3.88 2.07
C THR A 170 -6.54 -4.09 1.40
N CYS A 171 -6.43 -3.73 0.13
CA CYS A 171 -5.21 -3.89 -0.65
C CYS A 171 -4.66 -2.53 -1.07
N GLU A 172 -3.39 -2.28 -0.76
CA GLU A 172 -2.57 -1.21 -1.37
C GLU A 172 -1.70 -1.83 -2.47
N ALA A 173 -1.87 -1.37 -3.71
CA ALA A 173 -1.14 -1.88 -4.86
C ALA A 173 -0.02 -0.92 -5.29
N LYS A 174 1.17 -1.47 -5.60
CA LYS A 174 2.34 -0.67 -6.01
C LYS A 174 3.08 -1.29 -7.18
N GLN A 175 3.65 -0.43 -8.03
CA GLN A 175 4.58 -0.86 -9.07
C GLN A 175 5.89 -1.38 -8.46
N ALA A 176 6.69 -2.09 -9.26
CA ALA A 176 7.96 -2.66 -8.82
C ALA A 176 8.92 -1.65 -8.17
N LYS A 177 8.90 -0.39 -8.61
CA LYS A 177 9.79 0.66 -8.09
C LYS A 177 9.22 1.45 -6.91
N ASP A 178 7.92 1.34 -6.69
CA ASP A 178 7.22 2.16 -5.70
C ASP A 178 7.12 1.37 -4.38
N PRO A 179 7.51 1.98 -3.24
CA PRO A 179 7.44 1.30 -1.96
C PRO A 179 5.99 1.23 -1.45
N LEU A 180 5.68 0.19 -0.68
CA LEU A 180 4.46 0.13 0.13
C LEU A 180 4.62 1.08 1.32
N ILE A 181 3.65 2.00 1.51
CA ILE A 181 3.70 3.00 2.58
C ILE A 181 2.79 2.55 3.72
N GLU A 182 3.38 2.22 4.87
CA GLU A 182 2.66 1.74 6.07
C GLU A 182 1.49 2.63 6.48
N SER A 183 1.69 3.95 6.50
CA SER A 183 0.62 4.88 6.88
C SER A 183 -0.57 4.85 5.92
N GLN A 184 -0.36 4.54 4.64
CA GLN A 184 -1.45 4.41 3.68
C GLN A 184 -2.29 3.16 3.99
N ILE A 185 -1.62 2.03 4.22
CA ILE A 185 -2.27 0.75 4.55
C ILE A 185 -3.04 0.86 5.88
N ILE A 186 -2.45 1.50 6.91
CA ILE A 186 -3.14 1.76 8.19
C ILE A 186 -4.39 2.62 7.97
N ASN A 187 -4.28 3.73 7.25
CA ASN A 187 -5.40 4.63 6.99
C ASN A 187 -6.54 3.92 6.24
N GLN A 188 -6.20 3.04 5.28
CA GLN A 188 -7.17 2.22 4.56
C GLN A 188 -7.90 1.25 5.47
N ALA A 189 -7.17 0.52 6.32
CA ALA A 189 -7.76 -0.40 7.28
C ALA A 189 -8.72 0.33 8.23
N GLN A 190 -8.29 1.46 8.80
CA GLN A 190 -9.12 2.30 9.66
C GLN A 190 -10.37 2.84 8.95
N ALA A 191 -10.22 3.33 7.72
CA ALA A 191 -11.33 3.88 6.96
C ALA A 191 -12.32 2.82 6.48
N SER A 192 -11.88 1.58 6.28
CA SER A 192 -12.74 0.46 5.89
C SER A 192 -13.84 0.20 6.94
N PHE A 193 -13.51 0.33 8.23
CA PHE A 193 -14.45 0.18 9.34
C PHE A 193 -15.50 1.28 9.40
N ALA A 194 -15.10 2.51 9.05
CA ALA A 194 -16.02 3.65 8.99
C ALA A 194 -17.00 3.53 7.83
N ALA A 195 -16.57 2.94 6.71
CA ALA A 195 -17.41 2.69 5.54
C ALA A 195 -18.33 1.46 5.70
N ASN A 196 -18.00 0.52 6.60
CA ASN A 196 -18.71 -0.74 6.76
C ASN A 196 -18.95 -1.04 8.24
N SER A 197 -20.08 -0.62 8.81
CA SER A 197 -20.40 -0.78 10.24
C SER A 197 -20.62 -2.23 10.69
N HIS A 198 -20.79 -3.18 9.76
CA HIS A 198 -21.15 -4.58 10.04
C HIS A 198 -19.96 -5.55 10.01
N VAL A 199 -18.74 -5.06 9.85
CA VAL A 199 -17.53 -5.88 9.78
C VAL A 199 -16.59 -5.55 10.93
N ASP A 200 -16.25 -6.51 11.77
CA ASP A 200 -15.43 -6.24 12.96
C ASP A 200 -13.95 -6.59 12.78
N VAL A 201 -13.59 -7.16 11.63
CA VAL A 201 -12.21 -7.52 11.28
C VAL A 201 -11.86 -7.05 9.86
N THR A 202 -10.71 -6.40 9.74
CA THR A 202 -10.09 -6.05 8.46
C THR A 202 -8.68 -6.60 8.43
N VAL A 203 -8.32 -7.32 7.36
CA VAL A 203 -6.95 -7.79 7.10
C VAL A 203 -6.30 -6.85 6.07
N PRO A 204 -5.29 -6.06 6.45
CA PRO A 204 -4.58 -5.23 5.50
C PRO A 204 -3.60 -6.08 4.68
N ILE A 205 -3.46 -5.79 3.39
CA ILE A 205 -2.45 -6.39 2.53
C ILE A 205 -1.75 -5.34 1.66
N GLY A 206 -0.50 -5.62 1.33
CA GLY A 206 0.25 -4.93 0.28
C GLY A 206 0.43 -5.85 -0.92
N LEU A 207 0.25 -5.31 -2.14
CA LEU A 207 0.46 -6.00 -3.39
C LEU A 207 1.48 -5.25 -4.23
N ARG A 208 2.61 -5.87 -4.56
CA ARG A 208 3.66 -5.23 -5.35
C ARG A 208 4.05 -6.08 -6.55
N ALA A 209 4.11 -5.47 -7.74
CA ALA A 209 4.55 -6.18 -8.93
C ALA A 209 6.06 -6.47 -8.90
N ILE A 210 6.46 -7.61 -9.47
CA ILE A 210 7.84 -8.04 -9.65
C ILE A 210 8.08 -8.27 -11.13
N LYS A 211 8.73 -7.29 -11.78
CA LYS A 211 8.90 -7.24 -13.23
C LYS A 211 9.38 -8.57 -13.83
N GLY A 212 8.58 -9.14 -14.72
CA GLY A 212 8.85 -10.39 -15.44
C GLY A 212 8.55 -11.65 -14.63
N VAL A 213 7.99 -11.53 -13.43
CA VAL A 213 7.76 -12.63 -12.49
C VAL A 213 6.29 -12.73 -12.09
N GLY A 214 5.71 -11.69 -11.51
CA GLY A 214 4.38 -11.75 -10.94
C GLY A 214 4.18 -10.76 -9.80
N PHE A 215 3.58 -11.20 -8.69
CA PHE A 215 3.25 -10.33 -7.57
C PHE A 215 3.87 -10.81 -6.26
N TYR A 216 4.42 -9.88 -5.50
CA TYR A 216 4.69 -10.03 -4.08
C TYR A 216 3.45 -9.61 -3.30
N VAL A 217 2.92 -10.50 -2.48
CA VAL A 217 1.80 -10.23 -1.57
C VAL A 217 2.35 -10.24 -0.16
N VAL A 218 2.06 -9.19 0.61
CA VAL A 218 2.36 -9.09 2.04
C VAL A 218 1.03 -8.99 2.77
N GLU A 219 0.78 -9.93 3.67
CA GLU A 219 -0.34 -9.91 4.60
C GLU A 219 0.14 -9.35 5.94
N PHE A 220 -0.62 -8.41 6.47
CA PHE A 220 -0.40 -7.85 7.80
C PHE A 220 -1.36 -8.48 8.82
N GLU A 221 -1.02 -8.39 10.10
CA GLU A 221 -1.90 -8.87 11.15
C GLU A 221 -3.32 -8.28 11.04
N ALA A 222 -4.31 -9.13 11.29
CA ALA A 222 -5.71 -8.75 11.22
C ALA A 222 -6.05 -7.70 12.29
N VAL A 223 -6.67 -6.62 11.87
CA VAL A 223 -7.08 -5.52 12.74
C VAL A 223 -8.52 -5.76 13.16
N LYS A 224 -8.80 -5.69 14.48
CA LYS A 224 -10.18 -5.64 14.97
C LYS A 224 -10.64 -4.19 15.09
N ARG A 225 -11.94 -3.95 14.86
CA ARG A 225 -12.56 -2.62 14.94
C ARG A 225 -12.18 -1.84 16.20
N ASP A 226 -12.23 -2.49 17.36
CA ASP A 226 -11.97 -1.86 18.66
C ASP A 226 -10.53 -1.34 18.80
N PHE A 227 -9.59 -1.92 18.06
CA PHE A 227 -8.18 -1.51 18.06
C PHE A 227 -7.81 -0.60 16.88
N ALA A 228 -8.71 -0.41 15.93
CA ALA A 228 -8.41 0.29 14.68
C ALA A 228 -7.92 1.73 14.92
N SER A 229 -8.54 2.47 15.84
CA SER A 229 -8.17 3.87 16.14
C SER A 229 -6.77 4.01 16.77
N GLY A 230 -6.27 2.96 17.42
CA GLY A 230 -4.93 2.92 18.04
C GLY A 230 -3.84 2.32 17.14
N LEU A 231 -4.20 1.84 15.96
CA LEU A 231 -3.24 1.23 15.03
C LEU A 231 -2.24 2.27 14.51
N THR A 232 -0.97 2.06 14.82
CA THR A 232 0.13 2.99 14.46
C THR A 232 1.29 2.31 13.74
N GLN A 233 1.35 0.97 13.76
CA GLN A 233 2.35 0.14 13.11
C GLN A 233 1.69 -1.11 12.54
N LEU A 234 2.32 -1.72 11.53
CA LEU A 234 1.89 -2.97 10.95
C LEU A 234 2.97 -4.04 11.14
N ASP A 235 2.53 -5.20 11.61
CA ASP A 235 3.34 -6.41 11.68
C ASP A 235 2.99 -7.34 10.52
N VAL A 236 4.02 -7.87 9.85
CA VAL A 236 3.84 -8.81 8.74
C VAL A 236 3.44 -10.17 9.33
N ALA A 237 2.27 -10.66 8.94
CA ALA A 237 1.77 -11.97 9.37
C ALA A 237 2.19 -13.08 8.39
N SER A 238 2.15 -12.78 7.08
CA SER A 238 2.64 -13.68 6.03
C SER A 238 3.03 -12.90 4.78
N HIS A 239 3.75 -13.56 3.88
CA HIS A 239 4.10 -13.03 2.59
C HIS A 239 4.40 -14.15 1.57
N SER A 240 4.19 -13.87 0.30
CA SER A 240 4.48 -14.83 -0.77
C SER A 240 4.71 -14.15 -2.11
N ILE A 241 5.35 -14.85 -3.04
CA ILE A 241 5.43 -14.46 -4.44
C ILE A 241 4.50 -15.36 -5.26
N ILE A 242 3.50 -14.76 -5.88
CA ILE A 242 2.62 -15.41 -6.83
C ILE A 242 3.23 -15.24 -8.23
N GLU A 243 3.81 -16.31 -8.77
CA GLU A 243 4.46 -16.29 -10.08
C GLU A 243 3.46 -16.47 -11.21
N LEU A 244 3.50 -15.60 -12.22
CA LEU A 244 2.64 -15.69 -13.38
C LEU A 244 3.31 -16.51 -14.48
N LYS A 245 2.66 -17.60 -14.92
CA LYS A 245 3.16 -18.47 -15.99
C LYS A 245 2.14 -18.59 -17.14
N PRO A 246 2.45 -18.11 -18.36
CA PRO A 246 3.65 -17.32 -18.73
C PRO A 246 3.66 -15.94 -18.06
N ALA A 247 4.80 -15.25 -18.11
CA ALA A 247 4.89 -13.87 -17.59
C ALA A 247 3.90 -12.93 -18.31
N VAL A 248 3.39 -11.94 -17.57
CA VAL A 248 2.48 -10.91 -18.10
C VAL A 248 3.26 -9.61 -18.27
N LYS A 249 3.21 -9.02 -19.47
CA LYS A 249 3.92 -7.78 -19.76
C LYS A 249 3.47 -6.66 -18.84
N GLY A 250 4.44 -5.95 -18.24
CA GLY A 250 4.18 -4.84 -17.31
C GLY A 250 4.04 -5.27 -15.85
N ILE A 251 4.06 -6.57 -15.57
CA ILE A 251 4.09 -7.14 -14.22
C ILE A 251 5.39 -7.87 -14.02
#